data_AF-A0A9Q1MZN2-F1
#
_entry.id   AF-A0A9Q1MZN2-F1
#
_cell.length_a   1.000
_cell.length_b   1.000
_cell.length_c   1.000
_cell.angle_alpha   90.00
_cell.angle_beta   90.00
_cell.angle_gamma   90.00
#
_symmetry.space_group_name_H-M   'P 1'
#
loop_
_entity.id
_entity.type
_entity.pdbx_description
1 polymer ?
#
loop_
_entity_poly.entity_id
_entity_poly.type
_entity_poly.pdbx_seq_one_letter_code
_entity_poly.pdbx_strand_id
1 'polypeptide(L)'
;MALYAFASVLICWVGWSYRMSFGDKLVAFWGKPFVALDEKYLLRQAFLGSFPTATMVFFQFVFAAITPILIAGALLGRMNLIAWMMFVPLWHTFSYTIGAFSIWCPDGWLSKLGVIDFAGGYVIHLSSGVAGFTAAYWVPGWAKTERFPPNNIFMMLAGAGLLWMGWTGFNGGAPYTASTDASLAILNTHVCTATSLLTWLVLDIAVSGKPSVIGAVNGMITGLVCITPGAGQTSAGLRQMGAQLAGIGFIVCLNIVMTSLVRLFIKLIVPLRMEEGVLQIGDDAIHGEEAYVLWDDEEKYENTQVNSAYDADEYPSVVSKTE
;
A
#
# COMPACT_ATOMS: atom_id res chain seq x y z
N MET A 1 -7.09 1.27 -10.20
CA MET A 1 -7.24 1.19 -8.72
C MET A 1 -6.48 2.29 -7.94
N ALA A 2 -5.17 2.50 -8.19
CA ALA A 2 -4.35 3.43 -7.41
C ALA A 2 -4.79 4.91 -7.50
N LEU A 3 -5.03 5.43 -8.71
CA LEU A 3 -5.48 6.81 -8.92
C LEU A 3 -6.79 7.12 -8.21
N TYR A 4 -7.77 6.21 -8.31
CA TYR A 4 -9.02 6.31 -7.57
C TYR A 4 -8.77 6.38 -6.06
N ALA A 5 -7.91 5.50 -5.53
CA ALA A 5 -7.66 5.47 -4.10
C ALA A 5 -7.01 6.77 -3.61
N PHE A 6 -6.04 7.30 -4.35
CA PHE A 6 -5.41 8.59 -4.06
C PHE A 6 -6.43 9.73 -4.03
N ALA A 7 -7.27 9.85 -5.06
CA ALA A 7 -8.30 10.89 -5.16
C ALA A 7 -9.39 10.75 -4.09
N SER A 8 -9.92 9.53 -3.90
CA SER A 8 -10.95 9.25 -2.89
C SER A 8 -10.46 9.55 -1.49
N VAL A 9 -9.24 9.13 -1.15
CA VAL A 9 -8.64 9.42 0.16
C VAL A 9 -8.47 10.92 0.33
N LEU A 10 -8.03 11.68 -0.68
CA LEU A 10 -7.89 13.14 -0.55
C LEU A 10 -9.20 13.81 -0.13
N ILE A 11 -10.31 13.45 -0.80
CA ILE A 11 -11.64 14.00 -0.49
C ILE A 11 -12.09 13.60 0.92
N CYS A 12 -11.91 12.33 1.31
CA CYS A 12 -12.21 11.88 2.67
C CYS A 12 -11.33 12.59 3.71
N TRP A 13 -10.05 12.80 3.38
CA TRP A 13 -9.03 13.40 4.23
C TRP A 13 -9.37 14.81 4.63
N VAL A 14 -9.66 15.65 3.64
CA VAL A 14 -10.04 17.05 3.88
C VAL A 14 -11.47 17.18 4.40
N GLY A 15 -12.35 16.21 4.11
CA GLY A 15 -13.74 16.20 4.55
C GLY A 15 -13.94 15.80 6.01
N TRP A 16 -13.25 14.77 6.50
CA TRP A 16 -13.38 14.30 7.89
C TRP A 16 -12.13 13.60 8.44
N SER A 17 -11.41 12.83 7.63
CA SER A 17 -10.42 11.87 8.12
C SER A 17 -9.17 12.52 8.73
N TYR A 18 -8.73 13.69 8.27
CA TYR A 18 -7.62 14.41 8.91
C TYR A 18 -7.96 14.74 10.36
N ARG A 19 -9.17 15.26 10.61
CA ARG A 19 -9.65 15.63 11.96
C ARG A 19 -9.92 14.40 12.82
N MET A 20 -10.31 13.28 12.22
CA MET A 20 -10.40 12.01 12.95
C MET A 20 -9.03 11.42 13.32
N SER A 21 -8.00 11.72 12.55
CA SER A 21 -6.64 11.22 12.77
C SER A 21 -5.82 12.10 13.72
N PHE A 22 -5.98 13.42 13.64
CA PHE A 22 -5.13 14.41 14.35
C PHE A 22 -5.91 15.50 15.10
N GLY A 23 -7.24 15.41 15.14
CA GLY A 23 -8.11 16.38 15.80
C GLY A 23 -8.58 15.94 17.18
N ASP A 24 -9.79 16.37 17.56
CA ASP A 24 -10.31 16.20 18.91
C ASP A 24 -10.75 14.76 19.16
N LYS A 25 -10.46 14.24 20.36
CA LYS A 25 -10.84 12.90 20.77
C LYS A 25 -12.36 12.68 20.76
N LEU A 26 -12.82 11.64 20.07
CA LEU A 26 -14.21 11.14 20.16
C LEU A 26 -14.31 10.07 21.25
N VAL A 27 -13.48 9.04 21.12
CA VAL A 27 -13.30 7.93 22.09
C VAL A 27 -11.80 7.65 22.26
N ALA A 28 -11.43 6.76 23.18
CA ALA A 28 -10.02 6.53 23.53
C ALA A 28 -9.08 6.22 22.34
N PHE A 29 -9.60 5.58 21.30
CA PHE A 29 -8.83 5.14 20.12
C PHE A 29 -9.22 5.86 18.83
N TRP A 30 -10.10 6.88 18.86
CA TRP A 30 -10.60 7.51 17.63
C TRP A 30 -10.97 8.98 17.82
N GLY A 31 -10.71 9.80 16.78
CA GLY A 31 -11.04 11.23 16.76
C GLY A 31 -12.43 11.55 16.19
N LYS A 32 -12.88 12.79 16.41
CA LYS A 32 -14.16 13.33 15.92
C LYS A 32 -14.07 13.74 14.46
N PRO A 33 -15.07 13.42 13.62
CA PRO A 33 -15.13 13.91 12.24
C PRO A 33 -15.34 15.43 12.23
N PHE A 34 -14.55 16.12 11.41
CA PHE A 34 -14.74 17.54 11.11
C PHE A 34 -14.01 17.91 9.81
N VAL A 35 -14.43 19.00 9.17
CA VAL A 35 -13.84 19.46 7.91
C VAL A 35 -12.48 20.14 8.17
N ALA A 36 -11.51 19.90 7.29
CA ALA A 36 -10.17 20.47 7.31
C ALA A 36 -9.90 21.40 6.11
N LEU A 37 -10.94 22.09 5.63
CA LEU A 37 -10.90 23.03 4.49
C LEU A 37 -11.14 24.49 4.89
N ASP A 38 -11.48 24.76 6.14
CA ASP A 38 -11.66 26.13 6.62
C ASP A 38 -10.33 26.91 6.52
N GLU A 39 -10.36 28.11 5.93
CA GLU A 39 -9.15 28.90 5.70
C GLU A 39 -8.45 29.27 7.01
N LYS A 40 -9.21 29.69 8.04
CA LYS A 40 -8.63 30.03 9.35
C LYS A 40 -8.00 28.80 9.99
N TYR A 41 -8.64 27.64 9.84
CA TYR A 41 -8.08 26.35 10.27
C TYR A 41 -6.78 26.00 9.56
N LEU A 42 -6.71 26.22 8.24
CA LEU A 42 -5.55 25.87 7.42
C LEU A 42 -4.35 26.80 7.64
N LEU A 43 -4.60 28.09 7.85
CA LEU A 43 -3.56 29.11 8.06
C LEU A 43 -3.01 29.15 9.49
N ARG A 44 -3.71 28.59 10.49
CA ARG A 44 -3.19 28.51 11.86
C ARG A 44 -1.99 27.56 11.94
N GLN A 45 -1.11 27.78 12.91
CA GLN A 45 0.03 26.91 13.18
C GLN A 45 -0.41 25.47 13.50
N ALA A 46 0.27 24.48 12.91
CA ALA A 46 0.08 23.07 13.22
C ALA A 46 0.50 22.74 14.67
N PHE A 47 0.26 21.51 15.14
CA PHE A 47 0.53 21.12 16.53
C PHE A 47 2.01 21.24 16.96
N LEU A 48 2.96 21.25 16.02
CA LEU A 48 4.38 21.48 16.29
C LEU A 48 4.80 22.95 16.26
N GLY A 49 3.90 23.86 15.85
CA GLY A 49 4.13 25.31 15.90
C GLY A 49 5.04 25.89 14.81
N SER A 50 5.61 25.06 13.92
CA SER A 50 6.64 25.50 12.96
C SER A 50 6.12 25.90 11.57
N PHE A 51 4.90 25.51 11.20
CA PHE A 51 4.32 25.76 9.87
C PHE A 51 2.78 25.67 9.88
N PRO A 52 2.10 26.20 8.84
CA PRO A 52 0.64 26.19 8.77
C PRO A 52 0.03 24.78 8.76
N THR A 53 -1.16 24.64 9.32
CA THR A 53 -1.91 23.37 9.36
C THR A 53 -2.12 22.79 7.97
N ALA A 54 -2.26 23.62 6.94
CA ALA A 54 -2.32 23.19 5.54
C ALA A 54 -1.17 22.25 5.13
N THR A 55 0.06 22.55 5.55
CA THR A 55 1.23 21.70 5.27
C THR A 55 1.11 20.35 5.97
N MET A 56 0.64 20.30 7.23
CA MET A 56 0.38 19.02 7.92
C MET A 56 -0.72 18.22 7.24
N VAL A 57 -1.80 18.87 6.84
CA VAL A 57 -2.93 18.22 6.14
C VAL A 57 -2.42 17.54 4.88
N PHE A 58 -1.64 18.24 4.06
CA PHE A 58 -1.11 17.68 2.82
C PHE A 58 -0.03 16.63 3.06
N PHE A 59 0.92 16.87 3.98
CA PHE A 59 1.97 15.91 4.29
C PHE A 59 1.38 14.56 4.71
N GLN A 60 0.45 14.57 5.67
CA GLN A 60 -0.17 13.34 6.19
C GLN A 60 -1.18 12.71 5.20
N PHE A 61 -1.74 13.48 4.27
CA PHE A 61 -2.59 12.95 3.22
C PHE A 61 -1.84 11.89 2.37
N VAL A 62 -0.59 12.16 2.01
CA VAL A 62 0.17 11.24 1.15
C VAL A 62 0.36 9.88 1.83
N PHE A 63 0.63 9.88 3.14
CA PHE A 63 0.73 8.70 4.00
C PHE A 63 -0.61 7.94 4.04
N ALA A 64 -1.71 8.68 4.22
CA ALA A 64 -3.06 8.14 4.19
C ALA A 64 -3.44 7.52 2.85
N ALA A 65 -3.03 8.13 1.73
CA ALA A 65 -3.36 7.68 0.38
C ALA A 65 -2.55 6.47 -0.07
N ILE A 66 -1.26 6.41 0.28
CA ILE A 66 -0.40 5.27 -0.06
C ILE A 66 -0.87 3.99 0.65
N THR A 67 -1.41 4.10 1.87
CA THR A 67 -1.82 2.93 2.65
C THR A 67 -2.85 2.01 1.95
N PRO A 68 -4.01 2.50 1.46
CA PRO A 68 -4.89 1.67 0.65
C PRO A 68 -4.26 1.27 -0.68
N ILE A 69 -3.40 2.09 -1.31
CA ILE A 69 -2.70 1.69 -2.54
C ILE A 69 -1.83 0.44 -2.29
N LEU A 70 -1.19 0.32 -1.13
CA LEU A 70 -0.47 -0.90 -0.73
C LEU A 70 -1.41 -2.10 -0.57
N ILE A 71 -2.61 -1.90 0.00
CA ILE A 71 -3.64 -2.96 0.09
C ILE A 71 -4.09 -3.40 -1.30
N ALA A 72 -4.20 -2.47 -2.25
CA ALA A 72 -4.60 -2.77 -3.62
C ALA A 72 -3.69 -3.84 -4.22
N GLY A 73 -2.38 -3.80 -3.94
CA GLY A 73 -1.41 -4.80 -4.41
C GLY A 73 -1.78 -6.24 -4.06
N ALA A 74 -2.44 -6.45 -2.91
CA ALA A 74 -2.92 -7.77 -2.51
C ALA A 74 -4.22 -8.19 -3.22
N LEU A 75 -4.86 -7.31 -3.99
CA LEU A 75 -6.20 -7.48 -4.57
C LEU A 75 -6.25 -7.28 -6.09
N LEU A 76 -5.15 -6.81 -6.68
CA LEU A 76 -4.99 -6.61 -8.13
C LEU A 76 -5.35 -7.86 -8.91
N GLY A 77 -5.98 -7.64 -10.07
CA GLY A 77 -6.37 -8.68 -11.01
C GLY A 77 -7.50 -9.59 -10.53
N ARG A 78 -8.22 -9.26 -9.44
CA ARG A 78 -9.35 -10.10 -8.98
C ARG A 78 -10.49 -9.41 -8.26
N MET A 79 -10.23 -8.27 -7.62
CA MET A 79 -11.27 -7.54 -6.89
C MET A 79 -12.18 -6.78 -7.85
N ASN A 80 -13.49 -6.82 -7.60
CA ASN A 80 -14.46 -6.01 -8.32
C ASN A 80 -14.16 -4.51 -8.12
N LEU A 81 -14.11 -3.73 -9.19
CA LEU A 81 -13.73 -2.31 -9.13
C LEU A 81 -14.72 -1.46 -8.33
N ILE A 82 -16.02 -1.74 -8.39
CA ILE A 82 -17.04 -1.05 -7.58
C ILE A 82 -16.84 -1.40 -6.10
N ALA A 83 -16.57 -2.67 -5.80
CA ALA A 83 -16.24 -3.09 -4.44
C ALA A 83 -14.97 -2.37 -3.92
N TRP A 84 -13.95 -2.18 -4.78
CA TRP A 84 -12.77 -1.38 -4.47
C TRP A 84 -13.13 0.08 -4.17
N MET A 85 -13.98 0.68 -5.00
CA MET A 85 -14.43 2.06 -4.83
C MET A 85 -15.18 2.27 -3.50
N MET A 86 -15.93 1.28 -3.03
CA MET A 86 -16.55 1.33 -1.70
C MET A 86 -15.54 1.03 -0.58
N PHE A 87 -14.62 0.10 -0.81
CA PHE A 87 -13.64 -0.34 0.18
C PHE A 87 -12.71 0.80 0.61
N VAL A 88 -12.17 1.58 -0.33
CA VAL A 88 -11.19 2.63 -0.01
C VAL A 88 -11.71 3.65 1.02
N PRO A 89 -12.81 4.39 0.78
CA PRO A 89 -13.28 5.40 1.73
C PRO A 89 -13.74 4.78 3.06
N LEU A 90 -14.34 3.60 3.04
CA LEU A 90 -14.77 2.89 4.25
C LEU A 90 -13.57 2.43 5.09
N TRP A 91 -12.63 1.70 4.48
CA TRP A 91 -11.45 1.20 5.19
C TRP A 91 -10.55 2.34 5.68
N HIS A 92 -10.37 3.38 4.87
CA HIS A 92 -9.63 4.56 5.27
C HIS A 92 -10.29 5.22 6.50
N THR A 93 -11.62 5.39 6.49
CA THR A 93 -12.33 5.99 7.61
C THR A 93 -12.30 5.12 8.87
N PHE A 94 -12.59 3.82 8.77
CA PHE A 94 -12.80 2.96 9.94
C PHE A 94 -11.56 2.19 10.41
N SER A 95 -10.51 2.08 9.60
CA SER A 95 -9.26 1.42 9.98
C SER A 95 -8.12 2.44 10.10
N TYR A 96 -7.80 3.13 9.00
CA TYR A 96 -6.64 4.02 8.96
C TYR A 96 -6.73 5.15 10.00
N THR A 97 -7.86 5.88 10.07
CA THR A 97 -7.96 6.99 11.03
C THR A 97 -7.93 6.53 12.50
N ILE A 98 -8.41 5.32 12.81
CA ILE A 98 -8.29 4.73 14.16
C ILE A 98 -6.83 4.44 14.49
N GLY A 99 -6.09 3.85 13.54
CA GLY A 99 -4.65 3.58 13.70
C GLY A 99 -3.84 4.87 13.86
N ALA A 100 -4.05 5.83 12.97
CA ALA A 100 -3.38 7.13 12.99
C ALA A 100 -3.69 7.91 14.28
N PHE A 101 -4.96 7.98 14.70
CA PHE A 101 -5.33 8.63 15.95
C PHE A 101 -4.68 7.95 17.15
N SER A 102 -4.72 6.62 17.21
CA SER A 102 -4.21 5.88 18.37
C SER A 102 -2.70 6.06 18.55
N ILE A 103 -1.93 6.07 17.46
CA ILE A 103 -0.46 6.04 17.47
C ILE A 103 0.16 7.43 17.29
N TRP A 104 -0.33 8.24 16.35
CA TRP A 104 0.31 9.50 15.95
C TRP A 104 -0.36 10.75 16.52
N CYS A 105 -1.64 10.72 16.87
CA CYS A 105 -2.22 11.85 17.59
C CYS A 105 -1.59 11.92 18.98
N PRO A 106 -1.14 13.11 19.44
CA PRO A 106 -0.66 13.29 20.81
C PRO A 106 -1.70 12.88 21.87
N ASP A 107 -2.99 12.94 21.51
CA ASP A 107 -4.07 12.52 22.38
C ASP A 107 -4.39 11.02 22.33
N GLY A 108 -3.80 10.30 21.38
CA GLY A 108 -3.91 8.87 21.18
C GLY A 108 -3.38 8.05 22.34
N TRP A 109 -4.05 6.95 22.65
CA TRP A 109 -3.69 6.12 23.80
C TRP A 109 -2.37 5.36 23.62
N LEU A 110 -2.02 4.92 22.40
CA LEU A 110 -0.72 4.28 22.12
C LEU A 110 0.41 5.30 22.06
N SER A 111 0.13 6.52 21.56
CA SER A 111 1.07 7.64 21.67
C SER A 111 1.43 7.90 23.14
N LYS A 112 0.42 8.01 24.00
CA LYS A 112 0.59 8.19 25.46
C LYS A 112 1.23 7.00 26.16
N LEU A 113 1.05 5.77 25.63
CA LEU A 113 1.74 4.57 26.12
C LEU A 113 3.24 4.58 25.79
N GLY A 114 3.66 5.44 24.86
CA GLY A 114 5.05 5.57 24.41
C GLY A 114 5.39 4.66 23.23
N VAL A 115 4.41 4.24 22.42
CA VAL A 115 4.70 3.53 21.17
C VAL A 115 5.48 4.44 20.24
N ILE A 116 6.61 3.94 19.75
CA ILE A 116 7.42 4.64 18.76
C ILE A 116 7.05 4.10 17.38
N ASP A 117 6.44 4.95 16.56
CA ASP A 117 6.19 4.70 15.14
C ASP A 117 6.57 5.93 14.34
N PHE A 118 7.89 6.09 14.14
CA PHE A 118 8.50 7.33 13.67
C PHE A 118 7.89 7.85 12.35
N ALA A 119 7.77 6.99 11.33
CA ALA A 119 7.26 7.38 10.02
C ALA A 119 6.14 6.46 9.48
N GLY A 120 5.62 5.51 10.27
CA GLY A 120 4.46 4.68 9.85
C GLY A 120 4.74 3.22 9.57
N GLY A 121 5.70 2.62 10.27
CA GLY A 121 5.81 1.16 10.33
C GLY A 121 4.50 0.49 10.73
N TYR A 122 3.74 1.11 11.63
CA TYR A 122 2.53 0.53 12.20
C TYR A 122 1.30 1.02 11.43
N VAL A 123 1.11 2.34 11.38
CA VAL A 123 -0.07 2.97 10.77
C VAL A 123 -0.16 2.74 9.26
N ILE A 124 0.97 2.53 8.58
CA ILE A 124 1.01 2.30 7.14
C ILE A 124 1.33 0.84 6.85
N HIS A 125 2.56 0.40 7.12
CA HIS A 125 3.05 -0.86 6.56
C HIS A 125 2.44 -2.10 7.21
N LEU A 126 2.45 -2.17 8.55
CA LEU A 126 1.78 -3.25 9.27
C LEU A 126 0.26 -3.23 9.01
N SER A 127 -0.34 -2.03 9.03
CA SER A 127 -1.76 -1.85 8.75
C SER A 127 -2.14 -2.36 7.35
N SER A 128 -1.47 -1.90 6.30
CA SER A 128 -1.74 -2.32 4.92
C SER A 128 -1.37 -3.77 4.67
N GLY A 129 -0.30 -4.29 5.29
CA GLY A 129 0.12 -5.68 5.15
C GLY A 129 -0.91 -6.65 5.72
N VAL A 130 -1.36 -6.40 6.96
CA VAL A 130 -2.39 -7.21 7.62
C VAL A 130 -3.74 -7.04 6.91
N ALA A 131 -4.11 -5.82 6.55
CA ALA A 131 -5.34 -5.57 5.81
C ALA A 131 -5.31 -6.25 4.43
N GLY A 132 -4.20 -6.18 3.69
CA GLY A 132 -4.02 -6.86 2.41
C GLY A 132 -4.09 -8.38 2.51
N PHE A 133 -3.41 -8.98 3.50
CA PHE A 133 -3.52 -10.41 3.78
C PHE A 133 -4.96 -10.80 4.13
N THR A 134 -5.60 -10.06 5.03
CA THR A 134 -6.99 -10.30 5.41
C THR A 134 -7.90 -10.13 4.19
N ALA A 135 -7.69 -9.07 3.39
CA ALA A 135 -8.37 -8.74 2.13
C ALA A 135 -8.37 -9.92 1.16
N ALA A 136 -7.18 -10.45 0.89
CA ALA A 136 -6.93 -11.58 0.00
C ALA A 136 -7.64 -12.87 0.43
N TYR A 137 -7.80 -13.12 1.74
CA TYR A 137 -8.56 -14.28 2.22
C TYR A 137 -10.03 -14.25 1.79
N TRP A 138 -10.66 -13.08 1.71
CA TRP A 138 -12.07 -12.96 1.31
C TRP A 138 -12.27 -12.81 -0.19
N VAL A 139 -11.22 -12.43 -0.91
CA VAL A 139 -11.19 -12.34 -2.38
C VAL A 139 -10.16 -13.34 -2.87
N PRO A 140 -10.48 -14.65 -2.82
CA PRO A 140 -9.51 -15.69 -3.13
C PRO A 140 -8.99 -15.56 -4.57
N GLY A 141 -7.69 -15.83 -4.71
CA GLY A 141 -7.01 -15.90 -5.99
C GLY A 141 -7.44 -17.11 -6.82
N TRP A 142 -6.79 -17.29 -7.96
CA TRP A 142 -6.97 -18.49 -8.77
C TRP A 142 -6.44 -19.70 -8.01
N ALA A 143 -7.14 -20.83 -8.06
CA ALA A 143 -6.70 -22.09 -7.46
C ALA A 143 -5.62 -22.82 -8.29
N LYS A 144 -5.07 -22.18 -9.34
CA LYS A 144 -4.10 -22.81 -10.24
C LYS A 144 -2.67 -22.42 -9.91
N THR A 145 -1.88 -23.46 -9.69
CA THR A 145 -0.44 -23.54 -9.46
C THR A 145 0.39 -23.16 -10.69
N GLU A 146 0.04 -22.09 -11.38
CA GLU A 146 0.83 -21.63 -12.52
C GLU A 146 1.85 -20.58 -12.11
N ARG A 147 3.01 -20.65 -12.75
CA ARG A 147 4.13 -19.74 -12.52
C ARG A 147 3.73 -18.38 -13.09
N PHE A 148 3.56 -17.37 -12.24
CA PHE A 148 3.30 -15.99 -12.66
C PHE A 148 4.63 -15.25 -12.85
N PRO A 149 5.18 -15.14 -14.09
CA PRO A 149 6.33 -14.29 -14.33
C PRO A 149 5.95 -12.81 -14.11
N PRO A 150 6.93 -11.93 -13.79
CA PRO A 150 6.68 -10.50 -13.76
C PRO A 150 6.17 -10.00 -15.10
N ASN A 151 5.10 -9.19 -15.10
CA ASN A 151 4.55 -8.61 -16.32
C ASN A 151 5.53 -7.64 -17.00
N ASN A 152 6.33 -6.89 -16.22
CA ASN A 152 7.31 -5.94 -16.73
C ASN A 152 8.39 -5.62 -15.68
N ILE A 153 9.60 -6.15 -15.87
CA ILE A 153 10.73 -5.96 -14.94
C ILE A 153 11.22 -4.50 -14.94
N PHE A 154 11.21 -3.82 -16.10
CA PHE A 154 11.67 -2.43 -16.19
C PHE A 154 10.74 -1.49 -15.42
N MET A 155 9.42 -1.66 -15.53
CA MET A 155 8.45 -0.87 -14.79
C MET A 155 8.55 -1.13 -13.27
N MET A 156 8.78 -2.38 -12.88
CA MET A 156 9.05 -2.74 -11.48
C MET A 156 10.30 -2.03 -10.95
N LEU A 157 11.40 -2.03 -11.71
CA LEU A 157 12.66 -1.37 -11.32
C LEU A 157 12.51 0.17 -11.26
N ALA A 158 11.78 0.76 -12.19
CA ALA A 158 11.46 2.19 -12.17
C ALA A 158 10.67 2.55 -10.89
N GLY A 159 9.63 1.78 -10.58
CA GLY A 159 8.87 1.94 -9.34
C GLY A 159 9.73 1.76 -8.09
N ALA A 160 10.61 0.75 -8.07
CA ALA A 160 11.54 0.50 -6.98
C ALA A 160 12.48 1.70 -6.74
N GLY A 161 13.06 2.27 -7.81
CA GLY A 161 13.91 3.45 -7.72
C GLY A 161 13.18 4.69 -7.20
N LEU A 162 11.95 4.92 -7.68
CA LEU A 162 11.09 6.02 -7.20
C LEU A 162 10.73 5.85 -5.72
N LEU A 163 10.44 4.62 -5.28
CA LEU A 163 10.14 4.32 -3.88
C LEU A 163 11.34 4.58 -2.98
N TRP A 164 12.54 4.11 -3.34
CA TRP A 164 13.74 4.33 -2.52
C TRP A 164 14.06 5.83 -2.44
N MET A 165 14.02 6.55 -3.56
CA MET A 165 14.23 8.00 -3.59
C MET A 165 13.20 8.72 -2.71
N GLY A 166 11.90 8.43 -2.90
CA GLY A 166 10.80 9.03 -2.17
C GLY A 166 10.82 8.73 -0.67
N TRP A 167 11.38 7.59 -0.25
CA TRP A 167 11.49 7.23 1.16
C TRP A 167 12.40 8.17 1.97
N THR A 168 13.30 8.89 1.28
CA THR A 168 14.08 9.98 1.89
C THR A 168 13.15 11.06 2.46
N GLY A 169 12.11 11.45 1.71
CA GLY A 169 11.10 12.38 2.18
C GLY A 169 10.12 11.75 3.18
N PHE A 170 9.80 10.47 3.00
CA PHE A 170 8.91 9.71 3.89
C PHE A 170 9.45 9.64 5.32
N ASN A 171 10.69 9.17 5.50
CA ASN A 171 11.33 9.08 6.82
C ASN A 171 11.96 10.42 7.23
N GLY A 172 12.67 11.09 6.33
CA GLY A 172 13.34 12.36 6.64
C GLY A 172 12.39 13.51 6.95
N GLY A 173 11.17 13.48 6.42
CA GLY A 173 10.12 14.46 6.69
C GLY A 173 9.30 14.20 7.96
N ALA A 174 9.41 13.01 8.55
CA ALA A 174 8.60 12.61 9.71
C ALA A 174 8.81 13.46 10.99
N PRO A 175 9.99 14.08 11.24
CA PRO A 175 10.14 15.09 12.29
C PRO A 175 9.44 16.41 12.00
N TYR A 176 8.96 16.62 10.77
CA TYR A 176 8.31 17.84 10.28
C TYR A 176 9.17 19.11 10.36
N THR A 177 10.48 18.96 10.49
CA THR A 177 11.42 20.06 10.54
C THR A 177 12.79 19.60 10.05
N ALA A 178 13.61 20.53 9.57
CA ALA A 178 15.03 20.28 9.34
C ALA A 178 15.73 20.15 10.70
N SER A 179 16.06 18.93 11.10
CA SER A 179 16.69 18.62 12.39
C SER A 179 17.77 17.55 12.28
N THR A 180 18.46 17.31 13.40
CA THR A 180 19.36 16.17 13.56
C THR A 180 18.64 14.84 13.35
N ASP A 181 17.39 14.74 13.81
CA ASP A 181 16.58 13.52 13.68
C ASP A 181 16.23 13.24 12.22
N ALA A 182 15.95 14.30 11.43
CA ALA A 182 15.71 14.17 10.00
C ALA A 182 16.96 13.64 9.27
N SER A 183 18.13 14.22 9.59
CA SER A 183 19.42 13.79 9.01
C SER A 183 19.74 12.33 9.35
N LEU A 184 19.53 11.94 10.61
CA LEU A 184 19.74 10.57 11.08
C LEU A 184 18.75 9.60 10.41
N ALA A 185 17.48 9.98 10.31
CA ALA A 185 16.44 9.16 9.67
C ALA A 185 16.77 8.87 8.21
N ILE A 186 17.24 9.86 7.46
CA ILE A 186 17.65 9.67 6.06
C ILE A 186 18.82 8.68 5.98
N LEU A 187 19.88 8.87 6.77
CA LEU A 187 21.04 7.98 6.74
C LEU A 187 20.67 6.55 7.11
N ASN A 188 19.91 6.36 8.20
CA ASN A 188 19.45 5.04 8.64
C ASN A 188 18.58 4.36 7.58
N THR A 189 17.72 5.12 6.88
CA THR A 189 16.89 4.60 5.79
C THR A 189 17.74 3.96 4.70
N HIS A 190 18.75 4.69 4.23
CA HIS A 190 19.62 4.22 3.13
C HIS A 190 20.53 3.07 3.57
N VAL A 191 21.13 3.16 4.75
CA VAL A 191 22.01 2.09 5.28
C VAL A 191 21.22 0.81 5.50
N CYS A 192 20.07 0.86 6.17
CA CYS A 192 19.25 -0.33 6.42
C CYS A 192 18.76 -0.97 5.11
N THR A 193 18.35 -0.15 4.14
CA THR A 193 17.90 -0.62 2.82
C THR A 193 19.02 -1.31 2.06
N ALA A 194 20.21 -0.70 2.00
CA ALA A 194 21.37 -1.30 1.35
C ALA A 194 21.77 -2.63 2.02
N THR A 195 21.81 -2.67 3.35
CA THR A 195 22.11 -3.90 4.10
C THR A 195 21.07 -4.99 3.85
N SER A 196 19.77 -4.65 3.86
CA SER A 196 18.69 -5.61 3.60
C SER A 196 18.73 -6.17 2.17
N LEU A 197 18.99 -5.32 1.17
CA LEU A 197 19.15 -5.74 -0.22
C LEU A 197 20.33 -6.71 -0.38
N LEU A 198 21.51 -6.34 0.12
CA LEU A 198 22.70 -7.20 0.07
C LEU A 198 22.47 -8.53 0.82
N THR A 199 21.83 -8.47 1.98
CA THR A 199 21.42 -9.67 2.73
C THR A 199 20.54 -10.58 1.89
N TRP A 200 19.53 -10.02 1.21
CA TRP A 200 18.63 -10.79 0.36
C TRP A 200 19.35 -11.45 -0.81
N LEU A 201 20.27 -10.74 -1.46
CA LEU A 201 21.09 -11.31 -2.55
C LEU A 201 21.96 -12.47 -2.09
N VAL A 202 22.56 -12.35 -0.90
CA VAL A 202 23.32 -13.46 -0.29
C VAL A 202 22.41 -14.66 -0.01
N LEU A 203 21.20 -14.42 0.52
CA LEU A 203 20.21 -15.48 0.74
C LEU A 203 19.74 -16.13 -0.56
N ASP A 204 19.50 -15.35 -1.61
CA ASP A 204 19.15 -15.87 -2.94
C ASP A 204 20.26 -16.79 -3.49
N ILE A 205 21.52 -16.37 -3.37
CA ILE A 205 22.67 -17.20 -3.78
C ILE A 205 22.75 -18.48 -2.93
N ALA A 206 22.59 -18.36 -1.61
CA ALA A 206 22.70 -19.49 -0.70
C ALA A 206 21.59 -20.54 -0.89
N VAL A 207 20.35 -20.10 -1.17
CA VAL A 207 19.18 -20.99 -1.28
C VAL A 207 18.92 -21.41 -2.73
N SER A 208 19.04 -20.49 -3.68
CA SER A 208 18.66 -20.69 -5.09
C SER A 208 19.85 -20.79 -6.05
N GLY A 209 21.09 -20.60 -5.56
CA GLY A 209 22.32 -20.71 -6.35
C GLY A 209 22.63 -19.52 -7.26
N LYS A 210 21.75 -18.50 -7.32
CA LYS A 210 21.90 -17.32 -8.17
C LYS A 210 21.16 -16.10 -7.61
N PRO A 211 21.66 -14.88 -7.84
CA PRO A 211 20.95 -13.66 -7.43
C PRO A 211 19.67 -13.45 -8.27
N SER A 212 18.65 -12.84 -7.67
CA SER A 212 17.39 -12.47 -8.35
C SER A 212 17.16 -10.97 -8.34
N VAL A 213 16.76 -10.39 -9.48
CA VAL A 213 16.37 -8.97 -9.56
C VAL A 213 15.11 -8.71 -8.74
N ILE A 214 14.14 -9.64 -8.76
CA ILE A 214 12.94 -9.57 -7.93
C ILE A 214 13.32 -9.68 -6.45
N GLY A 215 14.28 -10.56 -6.14
CA GLY A 215 14.85 -10.69 -4.79
C GLY A 215 15.50 -9.41 -4.31
N ALA A 216 16.29 -8.75 -5.14
CA ALA A 216 16.90 -7.45 -4.83
C ALA A 216 15.85 -6.38 -4.52
N VAL A 217 14.77 -6.29 -5.32
CA VAL A 217 13.67 -5.35 -5.08
C VAL A 217 12.92 -5.70 -3.78
N ASN A 218 12.68 -6.99 -3.50
CA ASN A 218 12.08 -7.42 -2.23
C ASN A 218 12.97 -7.07 -1.02
N GLY A 219 14.27 -7.30 -1.12
CA GLY A 219 15.24 -6.93 -0.09
C GLY A 219 15.31 -5.43 0.15
N MET A 220 15.24 -4.63 -0.92
CA MET A 220 15.14 -3.18 -0.85
C MET A 220 13.87 -2.74 -0.11
N ILE A 221 12.68 -3.17 -0.56
CA ILE A 221 11.40 -2.81 0.08
C ILE A 221 11.36 -3.27 1.54
N THR A 222 11.91 -4.46 1.84
CA THR A 222 11.99 -4.97 3.21
C THR A 222 12.81 -4.05 4.11
N GLY A 223 13.98 -3.59 3.67
CA GLY A 223 14.80 -2.67 4.46
C GLY A 223 14.11 -1.33 4.69
N LEU A 224 13.50 -0.77 3.64
CA LEU A 224 12.73 0.49 3.71
C LEU A 224 11.57 0.40 4.71
N VAL A 225 10.79 -0.68 4.65
CA VAL A 225 9.66 -0.90 5.56
C VAL A 225 10.13 -1.12 7.00
N CYS A 226 11.14 -1.98 7.20
CA CYS A 226 11.61 -2.36 8.54
C CYS A 226 12.22 -1.19 9.32
N ILE A 227 12.90 -0.26 8.66
CA ILE A 227 13.52 0.90 9.33
C ILE A 227 12.51 2.03 9.63
N THR A 228 11.41 2.10 8.89
CA THR A 228 10.39 3.18 8.99
C THR A 228 9.94 3.51 10.42
N PRO A 229 9.57 2.57 11.31
CA PRO A 229 9.14 2.92 12.67
C PRO A 229 10.28 3.43 13.57
N GLY A 230 11.55 3.18 13.22
CA GLY A 230 12.72 3.49 14.04
C GLY A 230 13.77 4.36 13.36
N ALA A 231 13.44 5.01 12.24
CA ALA A 231 14.44 5.64 11.38
C ALA A 231 15.21 6.77 12.08
N GLY A 232 14.50 7.69 12.75
CA GLY A 232 15.11 8.80 13.49
C GLY A 232 14.99 8.70 15.01
N GLN A 233 14.29 7.69 15.54
CA GLN A 233 14.09 7.53 16.98
C GLN A 233 14.02 6.06 17.36
N THR A 234 14.79 5.67 18.37
CA THR A 234 14.74 4.32 18.96
C THR A 234 14.86 4.41 20.48
N SER A 235 14.34 3.39 21.16
CA SER A 235 14.47 3.26 22.61
C SER A 235 14.55 1.78 22.97
N ALA A 236 15.35 1.46 23.98
CA ALA A 236 15.59 0.09 24.42
C ALA A 236 14.94 -0.18 25.79
N GLY A 237 14.75 -1.46 26.10
CA GLY A 237 14.27 -1.93 27.40
C GLY A 237 12.92 -2.63 27.34
N LEU A 238 12.65 -3.47 28.35
CA LEU A 238 11.46 -4.33 28.41
C LEU A 238 10.15 -3.54 28.37
N ARG A 239 10.11 -2.35 29.00
CA ARG A 239 8.94 -1.48 28.96
C ARG A 239 8.66 -0.97 27.54
N GLN A 240 9.69 -0.51 26.84
CA GLN A 240 9.53 -0.05 25.46
C GLN A 240 9.09 -1.21 24.56
N MET A 241 9.73 -2.38 24.70
CA MET A 241 9.34 -3.59 23.97
C MET A 241 7.87 -3.96 24.22
N GLY A 242 7.40 -3.88 25.47
CA GLY A 242 6.00 -4.09 25.82
C GLY A 242 5.05 -3.10 25.13
N ALA A 243 5.41 -1.81 25.07
CA ALA A 243 4.64 -0.81 24.34
C ALA A 243 4.57 -1.13 22.83
N GLN A 244 5.71 -1.45 22.20
CA GLN A 244 5.76 -1.82 20.78
C GLN A 244 4.88 -3.06 20.50
N LEU A 245 4.93 -4.10 21.34
CA LEU A 245 4.09 -5.29 21.21
C LEU A 245 2.60 -4.96 21.36
N ALA A 246 2.23 -4.07 22.28
CA ALA A 246 0.85 -3.60 22.41
C ALA A 246 0.38 -2.86 21.14
N GLY A 247 1.24 -2.02 20.55
CA GLY A 247 0.97 -1.36 19.28
C GLY A 247 0.79 -2.34 18.13
N ILE A 248 1.66 -3.35 18.01
CA ILE A 248 1.54 -4.42 17.01
C ILE A 248 0.21 -5.16 17.18
N GLY A 249 -0.07 -5.62 18.39
CA GLY A 249 -1.31 -6.35 18.70
C GLY A 249 -2.55 -5.53 18.35
N PHE A 250 -2.58 -4.26 18.71
CA PHE A 250 -3.70 -3.37 18.37
C PHE A 250 -3.89 -3.22 16.86
N ILE A 251 -2.82 -2.90 16.11
CA ILE A 251 -2.92 -2.68 14.66
C ILE A 251 -3.28 -3.96 13.92
N VAL A 252 -2.74 -5.11 14.32
CA VAL A 252 -3.09 -6.42 13.75
C VAL A 252 -4.58 -6.70 13.98
N CYS A 253 -5.06 -6.61 15.23
CA CYS A 253 -6.46 -6.86 15.56
C CYS A 253 -7.40 -5.89 14.85
N LEU A 254 -7.09 -4.58 14.87
CA LEU A 254 -7.86 -3.54 14.20
C LEU A 254 -8.04 -3.86 12.72
N ASN A 255 -6.94 -4.20 12.03
CA ASN A 255 -6.98 -4.45 10.59
C ASN A 255 -7.66 -5.76 10.24
N ILE A 256 -7.51 -6.83 11.03
CA ILE A 256 -8.28 -8.06 10.81
C ILE A 256 -9.77 -7.79 10.94
N VAL A 257 -10.18 -7.13 12.03
CA VAL A 257 -11.59 -6.87 12.35
C VAL A 257 -12.21 -5.89 11.36
N MET A 258 -11.67 -4.68 11.23
CA MET A 258 -12.28 -3.63 10.41
C MET A 258 -12.24 -3.96 8.93
N THR A 259 -11.16 -4.56 8.42
CA THR A 259 -11.12 -5.00 7.02
C THR A 259 -12.21 -6.05 6.77
N SER A 260 -12.42 -6.99 7.69
CA SER A 260 -13.49 -8.00 7.57
C SER A 260 -14.88 -7.40 7.64
N LEU A 261 -15.15 -6.49 8.58
CA LEU A 261 -16.44 -5.81 8.71
C LEU A 261 -16.79 -4.97 7.47
N VAL A 262 -15.83 -4.18 6.97
CA VAL A 262 -16.02 -3.36 5.76
C VAL A 262 -16.39 -4.24 4.56
N ARG A 263 -15.72 -5.38 4.38
CA ARG A 263 -16.02 -6.28 3.26
C ARG A 263 -17.32 -7.06 3.43
N LEU A 264 -17.65 -7.46 4.66
CA LEU A 264 -18.95 -8.04 4.97
C LEU A 264 -20.07 -7.09 4.56
N PHE A 265 -19.93 -5.81 4.89
CA PHE A 265 -20.88 -4.77 4.47
C PHE A 265 -20.94 -4.63 2.95
N ILE A 266 -19.79 -4.49 2.27
CA ILE A 266 -19.75 -4.32 0.80
C ILE A 266 -20.36 -5.52 0.08
N LYS A 267 -20.13 -6.75 0.59
CA LYS A 267 -20.67 -7.99 0.03
C LYS A 267 -22.21 -8.03 0.02
N LEU A 268 -22.87 -7.25 0.88
CA LEU A 268 -24.34 -7.12 0.86
C LEU A 268 -24.85 -6.34 -0.36
N ILE A 269 -23.97 -5.58 -1.03
CA ILE A 269 -24.33 -4.61 -2.07
C ILE A 269 -23.76 -5.05 -3.42
N VAL A 270 -22.49 -5.44 -3.47
CA VAL A 270 -21.80 -5.90 -4.69
C VAL A 270 -20.91 -7.13 -4.43
N PRO A 271 -20.70 -8.00 -5.43
CA PRO A 271 -19.71 -9.06 -5.34
C PRO A 271 -18.31 -8.49 -5.08
N LEU A 272 -17.57 -9.08 -4.14
CA LEU A 272 -16.20 -8.63 -3.82
C LEU A 272 -15.17 -9.00 -4.90
N ARG A 273 -15.41 -10.12 -5.61
CA ARG A 273 -14.56 -10.67 -6.67
C ARG A 273 -15.25 -10.49 -8.01
N MET A 274 -14.47 -10.27 -9.06
CA MET A 274 -14.97 -10.32 -10.43
C MET A 274 -15.31 -11.76 -10.84
N GLU A 275 -16.19 -11.89 -11.83
CA GLU A 275 -16.55 -13.17 -12.43
C GLU A 275 -15.38 -13.76 -13.23
N GLU A 276 -15.30 -15.09 -13.29
CA GLU A 276 -14.17 -15.79 -13.92
C GLU A 276 -13.95 -15.40 -15.39
N GLY A 277 -15.01 -15.17 -16.17
CA GLY A 277 -14.89 -14.73 -17.56
C GLY A 277 -14.21 -13.36 -17.70
N VAL A 278 -14.51 -12.42 -16.79
CA VAL A 278 -13.86 -11.10 -16.76
C VAL A 278 -12.38 -11.24 -16.40
N LEU A 279 -12.05 -12.15 -15.48
CA LEU A 279 -10.66 -12.38 -15.06
C LEU A 279 -9.79 -12.96 -16.16
N GLN A 280 -10.37 -13.77 -17.06
CA GLN A 280 -9.64 -14.34 -18.20
C GLN A 280 -9.29 -13.28 -19.25
N ILE A 281 -10.18 -12.30 -19.45
CA ILE A 281 -9.96 -11.20 -20.40
C ILE A 281 -9.00 -10.16 -19.82
N GLY A 282 -9.12 -9.83 -18.53
CA GLY A 282 -8.24 -8.89 -17.86
C GLY A 282 -8.67 -7.43 -18.03
N ASP A 283 -7.70 -6.54 -18.28
CA ASP A 283 -7.92 -5.09 -18.26
C ASP A 283 -8.96 -4.61 -19.28
N ASP A 284 -9.01 -5.22 -20.48
CA ASP A 284 -9.98 -4.86 -21.53
C ASP A 284 -11.44 -5.05 -21.08
N ALA A 285 -11.76 -6.14 -20.35
CA ALA A 285 -13.12 -6.37 -19.86
C ALA A 285 -13.57 -5.39 -18.77
N ILE A 286 -12.64 -4.71 -18.10
CA ILE A 286 -12.94 -3.78 -17.00
C ILE A 286 -12.88 -2.33 -17.47
N HIS A 287 -11.92 -2.03 -18.34
CA HIS A 287 -11.54 -0.67 -18.72
C HIS A 287 -11.79 -0.38 -20.20
N GLY A 288 -11.92 -1.39 -21.06
CA GLY A 288 -11.93 -1.23 -22.52
C GLY A 288 -10.59 -0.73 -23.05
N GLU A 289 -9.50 -1.01 -22.31
CA GLU A 289 -8.15 -0.53 -22.58
C GLU A 289 -7.16 -1.69 -22.50
N GLU A 290 -6.19 -1.72 -23.42
CA GLU A 290 -5.07 -2.64 -23.38
C GLU A 290 -3.82 -1.95 -22.82
N ALA A 291 -3.13 -2.62 -21.89
CA ALA A 291 -1.94 -2.07 -21.24
C ALA A 291 -0.74 -1.94 -22.20
N TYR A 292 -0.66 -2.80 -23.23
CA TYR A 292 0.39 -2.80 -24.24
C TYR A 292 -0.24 -2.95 -25.62
N VAL A 293 -0.32 -1.87 -26.38
CA VAL A 293 -0.58 -1.95 -27.82
C VAL A 293 0.77 -2.22 -28.49
N LEU A 294 1.11 -3.49 -28.64
CA LEU A 294 2.22 -3.88 -29.49
C LEU A 294 1.73 -3.71 -30.93
N TRP A 295 2.22 -2.67 -31.60
CA TRP A 295 1.89 -2.40 -32.99
C TRP A 295 2.50 -3.50 -33.87
N ASP A 296 1.69 -4.50 -34.20
CA ASP A 296 1.53 -5.11 -35.53
C ASP A 296 0.48 -6.21 -35.37
N ASP A 297 -0.70 -5.97 -35.96
CA ASP A 297 -1.33 -6.95 -36.84
C ASP A 297 -2.58 -6.28 -37.45
N GLU A 298 -2.43 -5.88 -38.70
CA GLU A 298 -3.53 -5.77 -39.66
C GLU A 298 -4.27 -7.12 -39.88
N GLU A 299 -3.95 -8.18 -39.12
CA GLU A 299 -4.76 -9.39 -39.04
C GLU A 299 -5.82 -9.27 -37.95
N LYS A 300 -6.87 -8.50 -38.27
CA LYS A 300 -8.19 -8.81 -37.73
C LYS A 300 -8.50 -10.27 -38.08
N TYR A 301 -8.44 -11.16 -37.09
CA TYR A 301 -9.13 -12.44 -37.17
C TYR A 301 -10.64 -12.16 -37.21
N GLU A 302 -11.15 -11.95 -38.42
CA GLU A 302 -12.57 -12.04 -38.72
C GLU A 302 -13.06 -13.47 -38.45
N ASN A 303 -14.20 -13.57 -37.77
CA ASN A 303 -15.04 -14.75 -37.61
C ASN A 303 -14.46 -15.91 -36.79
N THR A 304 -14.77 -15.88 -35.49
CA THR A 304 -14.91 -17.09 -34.67
C THR A 304 -16.06 -17.95 -35.20
N GLN A 305 -15.79 -18.80 -36.20
CA GLN A 305 -16.56 -20.03 -36.40
C GLN A 305 -15.75 -21.20 -35.86
N VAL A 306 -16.20 -21.70 -34.72
CA VAL A 306 -15.75 -22.94 -34.10
C VAL A 306 -15.96 -24.08 -35.10
N ASN A 307 -14.90 -24.76 -35.51
CA ASN A 307 -15.00 -25.99 -36.29
C ASN A 307 -14.59 -27.20 -35.44
N SER A 308 -15.59 -27.99 -35.04
CA SER A 308 -15.49 -29.09 -34.08
C SER A 308 -15.13 -30.41 -34.78
N ALA A 309 -13.86 -30.64 -35.13
CA ALA A 309 -13.50 -31.91 -35.77
C ALA A 309 -12.19 -32.57 -35.29
N TYR A 310 -11.16 -31.85 -34.85
CA TYR A 310 -9.91 -32.50 -34.45
C TYR A 310 -9.20 -31.73 -33.32
N ASP A 311 -9.24 -32.28 -32.11
CA ASP A 311 -8.47 -31.85 -30.92
C ASP A 311 -6.96 -32.08 -31.15
N ALA A 312 -6.27 -31.15 -31.83
CA ALA A 312 -4.82 -31.02 -31.77
C ALA A 312 -4.36 -29.64 -32.29
N ASP A 313 -3.57 -28.92 -31.50
CA ASP A 313 -2.84 -27.73 -31.96
C ASP A 313 -1.60 -28.19 -32.78
N GLU A 314 -1.63 -27.99 -34.10
CA GLU A 314 -0.42 -28.06 -34.92
C GLU A 314 0.41 -26.78 -34.70
N TYR A 315 1.60 -26.91 -34.08
CA TYR A 315 2.58 -25.83 -34.04
C TYR A 315 3.07 -25.50 -35.47
N PRO A 316 3.03 -24.24 -35.93
CA PRO A 316 3.63 -23.88 -37.21
C PRO A 316 5.16 -24.04 -37.12
N SER A 317 5.72 -24.83 -38.03
CA SER A 317 7.16 -24.91 -38.21
C SER A 317 7.69 -23.60 -38.82
N VAL A 318 8.75 -23.05 -38.21
CA VAL A 318 9.41 -21.84 -38.69
C VAL A 318 10.14 -22.16 -40.00
N VAL A 319 9.60 -21.68 -41.12
CA VAL A 319 10.32 -21.65 -42.40
C VAL A 319 11.13 -20.36 -42.45
N SER A 320 12.45 -20.46 -42.30
CA SER A 320 13.37 -19.37 -42.60
C SER A 320 13.31 -19.04 -44.09
N LYS A 321 12.96 -17.81 -44.46
CA LYS A 321 13.23 -17.29 -45.80
C LYS A 321 14.51 -16.45 -45.77
N THR A 322 15.56 -17.06 -46.28
CA THR A 322 16.66 -16.37 -46.97
C THR A 322 16.12 -15.67 -48.21
N GLU A 323 16.33 -14.36 -48.30
CA GLU A 323 16.93 -13.63 -49.44
C GLU A 323 17.16 -12.16 -49.04
#